data_AF-A0A074ZN08-F1
#
_entry.id   AF-A0A074ZN08-F1
#
_cell.length_a   1.000
_cell.length_b   1.000
_cell.length_c   1.000
_cell.angle_alpha   90.00
_cell.angle_beta   90.00
_cell.angle_gamma   90.00
#
_symmetry.space_group_name_H-M   'P 1'
#
loop_
_entity.id
_entity.type
_entity.pdbx_description
1 polymer ?
#
loop_
_entity_poly.entity_id
_entity_poly.type
_entity_poly.pdbx_seq_one_letter_code
_entity_poly.pdbx_strand_id
1 'polypeptide(L)'
;MTKWLAPSENVKIVKKFAQNLSTVLNENYDVPYKMMKEIWQRSFIDYFENEGSILTDSKLYGLPKIHKLDVPGRPIVDGLGSPPHELARFLAGILKPLIGKSSNYIKNSLDFANKLLKPLTGKSSNYIKNLLDFANKAVGVTVEPDDILVSFDVKSLYTNVRKGDSLEIAKRLLLADTTLPERTQLTVDEIVEGIKACLNLTHFVFDSVACTQEQSIAMGSRISPVWANIFVEEFEQRALAGFPYLPKIFWRYVDATFAVMKRDKVSEFYNYLNELSPQIELSMEMGSALGWGELKTTVYEKPTNTGAVLNYSSPYLKSVYASIASSMFRPARALCTEEVDRTAIKIEVKSKLRGSGYPASLIKRQLRRVLVPVGKPTREWIGTAVIPYKPGTFEVIQIILNTPNIRVAFQRGKTLRCALLQSKDRLPANRTRDCVYKYKCNDFTKTVRELHIRVGKHSRKIKRPPRNADEYQALLKDSAFAEHALDTGHKIDLGNVEALRRGLRLTSQTDR
;
A
#
# COMPACT_ATOMS: atom_id res chain seq x y z
N MET A 1 11.82 15.14 -30.83
CA MET A 1 12.90 14.21 -31.22
C MET A 1 13.80 13.97 -30.01
N THR A 2 13.49 12.95 -29.22
CA THR A 2 14.17 12.71 -27.94
C THR A 2 15.31 11.74 -28.16
N LYS A 3 16.55 12.20 -27.95
CA LYS A 3 17.76 11.37 -27.99
C LYS A 3 17.69 10.31 -26.90
N TRP A 4 17.79 9.05 -27.31
CA TRP A 4 17.91 7.89 -26.44
C TRP A 4 19.29 7.88 -25.78
N LEU A 5 19.35 7.94 -24.45
CA LEU A 5 20.57 7.60 -23.72
C LEU A 5 20.58 6.10 -23.46
N ALA A 6 21.63 5.44 -23.94
CA ALA A 6 21.87 4.02 -23.70
C ALA A 6 22.01 3.74 -22.18
N PRO A 7 21.74 2.51 -21.71
CA PRO A 7 21.72 2.15 -20.28
C PRO A 7 23.04 2.33 -19.51
N SER A 8 24.13 2.77 -20.13
CA SER A 8 25.50 2.55 -19.65
C SER A 8 25.83 3.20 -18.30
N GLU A 9 25.26 4.36 -17.98
CA GLU A 9 25.62 5.13 -16.78
C GLU A 9 24.87 4.67 -15.53
N ASN A 10 23.57 4.39 -15.65
CA ASN A 10 22.77 3.78 -14.59
C ASN A 10 23.32 2.39 -14.21
N VAL A 11 23.82 1.62 -15.19
CA VAL A 11 24.43 0.30 -14.96
C VAL A 11 25.72 0.42 -14.15
N LYS A 12 26.56 1.43 -14.40
CA LYS A 12 27.78 1.67 -13.62
C LYS A 12 27.46 2.03 -12.16
N ILE A 13 26.47 2.90 -11.93
CA ILE A 13 26.04 3.30 -10.58
C ILE A 13 25.53 2.10 -9.80
N VAL A 14 24.68 1.26 -10.41
CA VAL A 14 24.11 0.10 -9.70
C VAL A 14 25.16 -1.01 -9.52
N LYS A 15 26.11 -1.21 -10.45
CA LYS A 15 27.25 -2.12 -10.25
C LYS A 15 28.20 -1.64 -9.15
N LYS A 16 28.43 -0.33 -9.03
CA LYS A 16 29.23 0.24 -7.94
C LYS A 16 28.54 0.07 -6.59
N PHE A 17 27.23 0.34 -6.52
CA PHE A 17 26.41 0.05 -5.34
C PHE A 17 26.42 -1.45 -5.01
N ALA A 18 26.35 -2.34 -6.01
CA ALA A 18 26.49 -3.80 -5.86
C ALA A 18 27.75 -4.20 -5.09
N GLN A 19 28.86 -3.63 -5.56
CA GLN A 19 30.19 -3.96 -5.11
C GLN A 19 30.40 -3.40 -3.71
N ASN A 20 30.04 -2.14 -3.48
CA ASN A 20 30.09 -1.51 -2.15
C ASN A 20 29.23 -2.28 -1.14
N LEU A 21 27.98 -2.58 -1.47
CA LEU A 21 27.09 -3.38 -0.62
C LEU A 21 27.66 -4.79 -0.41
N SER A 22 28.30 -5.40 -1.41
CA SER A 22 28.92 -6.73 -1.28
C SER A 22 30.15 -6.71 -0.37
N THR A 23 30.96 -5.66 -0.41
CA THR A 23 32.14 -5.45 0.45
C THR A 23 31.72 -5.19 1.89
N VAL A 24 30.76 -4.30 2.09
CA VAL A 24 30.21 -3.97 3.41
C VAL A 24 29.56 -5.20 4.04
N LEU A 25 28.72 -5.93 3.32
CA LEU A 25 28.02 -7.12 3.84
C LEU A 25 28.92 -8.35 4.09
N ASN A 26 30.19 -8.33 3.68
CA ASN A 26 31.16 -9.39 3.99
C ASN A 26 31.77 -9.24 5.40
N GLU A 27 31.69 -8.05 6.01
CA GLU A 27 32.29 -7.76 7.31
C GLU A 27 31.21 -7.81 8.42
N ASN A 28 30.93 -8.99 8.97
CA ASN A 28 30.15 -9.19 10.22
C ASN A 28 28.65 -8.79 10.25
N TYR A 29 27.86 -9.13 9.21
CA TYR A 29 26.41 -8.85 9.18
C TYR A 29 25.50 -10.05 9.46
N ASP A 30 24.36 -9.76 10.11
CA ASP A 30 23.30 -10.70 10.53
C ASP A 30 22.47 -11.29 9.36
N VAL A 31 21.73 -12.38 9.61
CA VAL A 31 20.99 -13.20 8.60
C VAL A 31 20.13 -12.38 7.60
N PRO A 32 19.41 -11.31 7.99
CA PRO A 32 18.58 -10.52 7.06
C PRO A 32 19.39 -9.85 5.94
N TYR A 33 20.63 -9.45 6.23
CA TYR A 33 21.50 -8.74 5.31
C TYR A 33 22.18 -9.67 4.29
N LYS A 34 22.54 -10.90 4.71
CA LYS A 34 22.98 -11.96 3.80
C LYS A 34 21.85 -12.37 2.83
N MET A 35 20.62 -12.46 3.33
CA MET A 35 19.46 -12.76 2.48
C MET A 35 19.18 -11.64 1.47
N MET A 36 19.34 -10.38 1.88
CA MET A 36 19.28 -9.22 0.98
C MET A 36 20.37 -9.25 -0.09
N LYS A 37 21.63 -9.54 0.27
CA LYS A 37 22.74 -9.72 -0.68
C LYS A 37 22.41 -10.80 -1.69
N GLU A 38 21.93 -11.96 -1.26
CA GLU A 38 21.56 -13.05 -2.17
C GLU A 38 20.37 -12.69 -3.06
N ILE A 39 19.31 -12.08 -2.53
CA ILE A 39 18.12 -11.69 -3.31
C ILE A 39 18.49 -10.62 -4.33
N TRP A 40 19.27 -9.63 -3.91
CA TRP A 40 19.69 -8.52 -4.74
C TRP A 40 20.71 -8.99 -5.79
N GLN A 41 21.76 -9.72 -5.43
CA GLN A 41 22.71 -10.30 -6.39
C GLN A 41 22.02 -11.28 -7.35
N ARG A 42 21.12 -12.16 -6.89
CA ARG A 42 20.40 -13.08 -7.79
C ARG A 42 19.47 -12.34 -8.75
N SER A 43 18.75 -11.32 -8.27
CA SER A 43 17.84 -10.53 -9.12
C SER A 43 18.61 -9.61 -10.08
N PHE A 44 19.77 -9.11 -9.66
CA PHE A 44 20.65 -8.22 -10.40
C PHE A 44 21.48 -8.96 -11.46
N ILE A 45 22.07 -10.10 -11.11
CA ILE A 45 22.79 -10.99 -12.05
C ILE A 45 21.80 -11.53 -13.09
N ASP A 46 20.62 -12.03 -12.66
CA ASP A 46 19.60 -12.48 -13.60
C ASP A 46 19.21 -11.32 -14.57
N TYR A 47 19.04 -10.07 -14.08
CA TYR A 47 18.70 -8.88 -14.90
C TYR A 47 19.75 -8.55 -15.98
N PHE A 48 21.04 -8.70 -15.69
CA PHE A 48 22.12 -8.31 -16.59
C PHE A 48 22.66 -9.47 -17.45
N GLU A 49 22.67 -10.71 -16.97
CA GLU A 49 23.14 -11.87 -17.73
C GLU A 49 22.17 -12.29 -18.85
N ASN A 50 20.88 -11.97 -18.72
CA ASN A 50 19.88 -12.34 -19.73
C ASN A 50 19.58 -11.21 -20.73
N GLU A 51 20.53 -10.32 -21.02
CA GLU A 51 20.47 -9.27 -22.07
C GLU A 51 19.08 -8.60 -22.23
N GLY A 52 18.52 -8.09 -21.13
CA GLY A 52 17.25 -7.37 -21.21
C GLY A 52 16.01 -8.25 -21.46
N SER A 53 16.08 -9.58 -21.47
CA SER A 53 14.86 -10.42 -21.49
C SER A 53 14.01 -10.33 -20.21
N ILE A 54 14.54 -9.70 -19.15
CA ILE A 54 13.78 -9.25 -17.97
C ILE A 54 13.18 -7.85 -18.19
N LEU A 55 13.09 -7.39 -19.46
CA LEU A 55 12.27 -6.25 -19.84
C LEU A 55 10.81 -6.48 -19.36
N THR A 56 10.60 -5.97 -18.15
CA THR A 56 9.41 -5.36 -17.57
C THR A 56 8.16 -6.25 -17.46
N ASP A 57 8.05 -7.02 -16.37
CA ASP A 57 6.71 -7.33 -15.82
C ASP A 57 6.04 -6.10 -15.21
N SER A 58 6.81 -5.05 -14.95
CA SER A 58 6.30 -3.74 -14.59
C SER A 58 5.52 -3.15 -15.77
N LYS A 59 4.21 -3.13 -15.61
CA LYS A 59 3.28 -2.58 -16.60
C LYS A 59 2.58 -1.35 -16.04
N LEU A 60 2.34 -0.38 -16.90
CA LEU A 60 1.48 0.75 -16.56
C LEU A 60 0.02 0.33 -16.71
N TYR A 61 -0.79 0.61 -15.69
CA TYR A 61 -2.23 0.41 -15.76
C TYR A 61 -3.02 1.55 -15.10
N GLY A 62 -4.27 1.71 -15.51
CA GLY A 62 -5.20 2.70 -14.95
C GLY A 62 -6.09 2.12 -13.86
N LEU A 63 -6.18 2.79 -12.71
CA LEU A 63 -7.23 2.57 -11.73
C LEU A 63 -8.31 3.67 -11.84
N PRO A 64 -9.58 3.34 -12.10
CA PRO A 64 -10.62 4.35 -12.25
C PRO A 64 -10.89 5.07 -10.92
N LYS A 65 -10.91 6.41 -10.95
CA LYS A 65 -11.31 7.24 -9.80
C LYS A 65 -12.83 7.42 -9.81
N ILE A 66 -13.56 6.36 -9.47
CA ILE A 66 -15.05 6.30 -9.50
C ILE A 66 -15.77 7.36 -8.64
N HIS A 67 -15.05 8.06 -7.77
CA HIS A 67 -15.59 9.13 -6.92
C HIS A 67 -15.44 10.53 -7.53
N LYS A 68 -14.85 10.66 -8.73
CA LYS A 68 -14.70 11.92 -9.47
C LYS A 68 -15.60 11.90 -10.72
N LEU A 69 -16.04 13.09 -11.15
CA LEU A 69 -16.74 13.27 -12.42
C LEU A 69 -15.86 12.74 -13.57
N ASP A 70 -16.48 12.14 -14.59
CA ASP A 70 -15.83 11.51 -15.76
C ASP A 70 -14.89 10.33 -15.46
N VAL A 71 -14.83 9.88 -14.21
CA VAL A 71 -14.10 8.67 -13.77
C VAL A 71 -12.65 8.59 -14.30
N PRO A 72 -11.80 9.62 -14.09
CA PRO A 72 -10.46 9.66 -14.62
C PRO A 72 -9.59 8.48 -14.14
N GLY A 73 -8.72 7.98 -15.01
CA GLY A 73 -7.75 6.94 -14.70
C GLY A 73 -6.62 7.44 -13.80
N ARG A 74 -6.27 6.69 -12.77
CA ARG A 74 -5.04 6.87 -11.97
C ARG A 74 -3.95 5.95 -12.55
N PRO A 75 -2.85 6.49 -13.10
CA PRO A 75 -1.76 5.67 -13.61
C PRO A 75 -1.02 4.99 -12.46
N ILE A 76 -0.81 3.67 -12.56
CA ILE A 76 -0.04 2.87 -11.61
C ILE A 76 0.97 2.04 -12.40
N VAL A 77 2.25 2.22 -12.06
CA VAL A 77 3.31 1.31 -12.51
C VAL A 77 3.38 0.13 -11.56
N ASP A 78 3.23 -1.10 -12.04
CA ASP A 78 3.35 -2.28 -11.19
C ASP A 78 4.80 -2.49 -10.75
N GLY A 79 5.12 -2.13 -9.52
CA GLY A 79 6.45 -2.36 -8.94
C GLY A 79 6.68 -3.79 -8.47
N LEU A 80 5.66 -4.67 -8.48
CA LEU A 80 5.81 -6.03 -7.94
C LEU A 80 6.74 -6.87 -8.81
N GLY A 81 7.80 -7.38 -8.19
CA GLY A 81 8.76 -8.26 -8.86
C GLY A 81 9.70 -7.55 -9.82
N SER A 82 9.73 -6.21 -9.80
CA SER A 82 10.75 -5.41 -10.47
C SER A 82 12.09 -5.49 -9.72
N PRO A 83 13.23 -5.29 -10.41
CA PRO A 83 14.54 -5.31 -9.77
C PRO A 83 14.67 -4.44 -8.51
N PRO A 84 14.14 -3.20 -8.47
CA PRO A 84 14.24 -2.38 -7.26
C PRO A 84 13.19 -2.70 -6.18
N HIS A 85 12.26 -3.65 -6.37
CA HIS A 85 11.13 -3.85 -5.44
C HIS A 85 11.57 -4.12 -3.99
N GLU A 86 12.50 -5.06 -3.80
CA GLU A 86 12.98 -5.44 -2.46
C GLU A 86 13.88 -4.37 -1.85
N LEU A 87 14.74 -3.74 -2.67
CA LEU A 87 15.56 -2.61 -2.24
C LEU A 87 14.66 -1.44 -1.80
N ALA A 88 13.63 -1.11 -2.58
CA ALA A 88 12.67 -0.06 -2.25
C ALA A 88 11.88 -0.38 -0.97
N ARG A 89 11.55 -1.65 -0.72
CA ARG A 89 10.91 -2.09 0.52
C ARG A 89 11.82 -1.90 1.73
N PHE A 90 13.08 -2.28 1.61
CA PHE A 90 14.07 -2.13 2.67
C PHE A 90 14.37 -0.65 2.97
N LEU A 91 14.67 0.15 1.95
CA LEU A 91 14.92 1.58 2.09
C LEU A 91 13.70 2.33 2.63
N ALA A 92 12.48 1.95 2.23
CA ALA A 92 11.27 2.51 2.81
C ALA A 92 11.18 2.23 4.33
N GLY A 93 11.62 1.04 4.78
CA GLY A 93 11.73 0.70 6.20
C GLY A 93 12.69 1.62 6.95
N ILE A 94 13.86 1.90 6.37
CA ILE A 94 14.84 2.84 6.92
C ILE A 94 14.28 4.25 6.96
N LEU A 95 13.60 4.73 5.91
CA LEU A 95 13.13 6.12 5.84
C LEU A 95 11.85 6.36 6.66
N LYS A 96 11.04 5.33 6.94
CA LYS A 96 9.74 5.47 7.59
C LYS A 96 9.77 6.20 8.95
N PRO A 97 10.76 6.01 9.83
CA PRO A 97 10.86 6.76 11.08
C PRO A 97 11.17 8.25 10.90
N LEU A 98 11.62 8.70 9.71
CA LEU A 98 11.93 10.11 9.44
C LEU A 98 10.68 10.96 9.23
N ILE A 99 9.58 10.35 8.77
CA ILE A 99 8.35 11.04 8.41
C ILE A 99 7.33 11.05 9.55
N GLY A 100 6.42 12.01 9.51
CA GLY A 100 5.32 12.14 10.46
C GLY A 100 5.74 12.62 11.84
N LYS A 101 6.92 13.24 11.94
CA LYS A 101 7.41 13.91 13.16
C LYS A 101 6.80 15.30 13.35
N SER A 102 6.29 15.93 12.28
CA SER A 102 5.62 17.23 12.35
C SER A 102 4.37 17.18 13.24
N SER A 103 4.18 18.23 14.05
CA SER A 103 2.96 18.47 14.83
C SER A 103 1.72 18.57 13.95
N ASN A 104 1.88 18.82 12.66
CA ASN A 104 0.77 19.00 11.72
C ASN A 104 0.40 17.71 10.97
N TYR A 105 1.25 16.68 11.00
CA TYR A 105 1.01 15.44 10.27
C TYR A 105 -0.12 14.59 10.85
N ILE A 106 -1.09 14.21 10.03
CA ILE A 106 -2.21 13.37 10.42
C ILE A 106 -1.95 11.94 9.92
N LYS A 107 -2.02 10.95 10.81
CA LYS A 107 -1.90 9.53 10.44
C LYS A 107 -3.18 8.92 9.86
N ASN A 108 -4.34 9.40 10.30
CA ASN A 108 -5.66 8.95 9.88
C ASN A 108 -6.73 9.86 10.49
N SER A 109 -8.00 9.60 10.18
CA SER A 109 -9.13 10.36 10.72
C SER A 109 -9.21 10.37 12.25
N LEU A 110 -8.68 9.35 12.94
CA LEU A 110 -8.61 9.31 14.41
C LEU A 110 -7.47 10.20 14.94
N ASP A 111 -6.35 10.29 14.24
CA ASP A 111 -5.23 11.17 14.61
C ASP A 111 -5.54 12.65 14.34
N PHE A 112 -6.25 12.94 13.24
CA PHE A 112 -6.82 14.27 12.97
C PHE A 112 -7.69 14.71 14.13
N ALA A 113 -8.58 13.79 14.49
CA ALA A 113 -9.45 13.92 15.63
C ALA A 113 -8.67 14.22 16.91
N ASN A 114 -7.62 13.45 17.23
CA ASN A 114 -6.82 13.65 18.44
C ASN A 114 -6.09 15.00 18.46
N LYS A 115 -5.57 15.46 17.32
CA LYS A 115 -4.81 16.72 17.22
C LYS A 115 -5.70 17.94 17.39
N LEU A 116 -6.95 17.88 16.91
CA LEU A 116 -7.97 18.91 17.16
C LEU A 116 -8.30 19.08 18.65
N LEU A 117 -8.00 18.08 19.49
CA LEU A 117 -8.36 18.03 20.90
C LEU A 117 -7.23 18.34 21.88
N LYS A 118 -5.97 18.34 21.43
CA LYS A 118 -4.79 18.39 22.31
C LYS A 118 -4.60 19.72 23.07
N PRO A 119 -4.98 20.90 22.55
CA PRO A 119 -4.88 22.15 23.32
C PRO A 119 -5.80 22.24 24.55
N LEU A 120 -6.72 21.28 24.75
CA LEU A 120 -7.89 21.45 25.62
C LEU A 120 -7.84 20.71 26.98
N THR A 121 -6.70 20.16 27.42
CA THR A 121 -6.62 19.56 28.77
C THR A 121 -5.28 19.80 29.45
N GLY A 122 -5.17 20.92 30.16
CA GLY A 122 -4.32 20.99 31.33
C GLY A 122 -4.88 20.06 32.41
N LYS A 123 -4.09 19.04 32.80
CA LYS A 123 -4.31 18.04 33.86
C LYS A 123 -5.10 16.75 33.47
N SER A 124 -4.32 15.73 33.11
CA SER A 124 -4.53 14.28 33.36
C SER A 124 -5.73 13.52 32.74
N SER A 125 -5.51 12.89 31.58
CA SER A 125 -5.35 11.42 31.39
C SER A 125 -5.30 11.11 29.87
N ASN A 126 -4.09 11.05 29.34
CA ASN A 126 -3.77 11.31 27.93
C ASN A 126 -3.88 10.07 27.01
N TYR A 127 -5.09 9.54 26.80
CA TYR A 127 -5.31 8.52 25.76
C TYR A 127 -6.72 8.57 25.15
N ILE A 128 -6.81 8.93 23.86
CA ILE A 128 -8.05 8.88 23.08
C ILE A 128 -8.18 7.48 22.46
N LYS A 129 -9.17 6.71 22.93
CA LYS A 129 -9.29 5.27 22.62
C LYS A 129 -9.92 4.99 21.24
N ASN A 130 -10.76 5.88 20.73
CA ASN A 130 -11.48 5.71 19.47
C ASN A 130 -12.24 6.98 19.06
N LEU A 131 -12.84 6.92 17.86
CA LEU A 131 -13.55 8.01 17.21
C LEU A 131 -14.82 8.50 17.97
N LEU A 132 -15.30 7.76 18.99
CA LEU A 132 -16.42 8.18 19.85
C LEU A 132 -15.94 9.07 21.02
N ASP A 133 -14.72 8.86 21.50
CA ASP A 133 -14.07 9.72 22.52
C ASP A 133 -13.63 11.06 21.92
N PHE A 134 -13.53 11.14 20.58
CA PHE A 134 -13.26 12.35 19.81
C PHE A 134 -14.44 13.34 19.80
N ALA A 135 -15.63 12.88 19.39
CA ALA A 135 -16.80 13.74 19.21
C ALA A 135 -17.25 14.41 20.52
N ASN A 136 -17.01 13.76 21.66
CA ASN A 136 -17.35 14.30 22.97
C ASN A 136 -16.35 15.34 23.50
N LYS A 137 -15.14 15.42 22.93
CA LYS A 137 -14.07 16.32 23.37
C LYS A 137 -13.87 17.53 22.42
N ALA A 138 -14.41 17.49 21.20
CA ALA A 138 -14.26 18.51 20.14
C ALA A 138 -15.02 19.82 20.37
N VAL A 139 -15.85 19.84 21.42
CA VAL A 139 -16.72 20.89 21.96
C VAL A 139 -15.93 22.15 22.44
N GLY A 140 -14.64 22.32 22.14
CA GLY A 140 -13.81 23.36 22.77
C GLY A 140 -12.95 24.25 21.88
N VAL A 141 -13.00 24.09 20.54
CA VAL A 141 -12.21 24.96 19.64
C VAL A 141 -12.99 26.25 19.40
N THR A 142 -12.54 27.34 20.00
CA THR A 142 -13.09 28.69 19.78
C THR A 142 -12.59 29.22 18.44
N VAL A 143 -13.53 29.51 17.54
CA VAL A 143 -13.23 30.07 16.22
C VAL A 143 -13.82 31.46 16.12
N GLU A 144 -13.08 32.40 15.53
CA GLU A 144 -13.54 33.77 15.36
C GLU A 144 -14.44 33.89 14.10
N PRO A 145 -15.32 34.89 14.02
CA PRO A 145 -16.33 34.99 12.95
C PRO A 145 -15.74 35.12 11.54
N ASP A 146 -14.54 35.70 11.46
CA ASP A 146 -13.83 35.91 10.21
C ASP A 146 -12.94 34.73 9.83
N ASP A 147 -12.83 33.71 10.69
CA ASP A 147 -12.10 32.50 10.35
C ASP A 147 -12.96 31.59 9.47
N ILE A 148 -12.32 31.00 8.46
CA ILE A 148 -12.96 30.02 7.58
C ILE A 148 -12.19 28.71 7.58
N LEU A 149 -12.93 27.62 7.36
CA LEU A 149 -12.34 26.33 7.06
C LEU A 149 -11.87 26.33 5.61
N VAL A 150 -10.63 25.92 5.39
CA VAL A 150 -10.07 25.78 4.06
C VAL A 150 -9.42 24.41 3.96
N SER A 151 -9.60 23.74 2.83
CA SER A 151 -8.79 22.58 2.50
C SER A 151 -7.97 22.83 1.25
N PHE A 152 -6.70 22.43 1.31
CA PHE A 152 -5.80 22.44 0.17
C PHE A 152 -5.49 21.00 -0.24
N ASP A 153 -5.47 20.71 -1.53
CA ASP A 153 -5.14 19.38 -2.07
C ASP A 153 -4.02 19.52 -3.10
N VAL A 154 -2.93 18.78 -2.92
CA VAL A 154 -1.82 18.77 -3.87
C VAL A 154 -2.20 17.97 -5.11
N LYS A 155 -2.32 18.64 -6.25
CA LYS A 155 -2.62 17.99 -7.52
C LYS A 155 -1.50 17.05 -7.90
N SER A 156 -1.87 15.80 -8.14
CA SER A 156 -1.00 14.75 -8.69
C SER A 156 0.36 14.65 -7.97
N LEU A 157 0.36 14.67 -6.62
CA LEU A 157 1.57 14.69 -5.79
C LEU A 157 2.71 13.82 -6.32
N TYR A 158 2.50 12.52 -6.49
CA TYR A 158 3.55 11.59 -6.93
C TYR A 158 4.15 11.88 -8.30
N THR A 159 3.42 12.54 -9.21
CA THR A 159 3.93 12.95 -10.53
C THR A 159 4.66 14.29 -10.51
N ASN A 160 4.57 15.03 -9.41
CA ASN A 160 5.10 16.40 -9.30
C ASN A 160 6.26 16.50 -8.30
N VAL A 161 6.52 15.47 -7.48
CA VAL A 161 7.69 15.44 -6.57
C VAL A 161 9.00 15.32 -7.36
N ARG A 162 9.90 16.28 -7.19
CA ARG A 162 11.26 16.24 -7.74
C ARG A 162 12.15 15.23 -7.01
N LYS A 163 12.82 14.38 -7.79
CA LYS A 163 13.76 13.37 -7.28
C LYS A 163 14.96 14.04 -6.59
N GLY A 164 15.52 15.10 -7.18
CA GLY A 164 16.70 15.82 -6.67
C GLY A 164 16.46 16.49 -5.31
N ASP A 165 15.50 17.41 -5.24
CA ASP A 165 15.16 18.16 -4.03
C ASP A 165 14.86 17.22 -2.85
N SER A 166 14.06 16.19 -3.09
CA SER A 166 13.71 15.21 -2.06
C SER A 166 14.91 14.38 -1.58
N LEU A 167 15.90 14.17 -2.45
CA LEU A 167 17.10 13.41 -2.12
C LEU A 167 18.02 14.20 -1.20
N GLU A 168 18.15 15.50 -1.43
CA GLU A 168 18.88 16.41 -0.54
C GLU A 168 18.21 16.50 0.83
N ILE A 169 16.87 16.62 0.85
CA ILE A 169 16.09 16.60 2.09
C ILE A 169 16.30 15.27 2.83
N ALA A 170 16.17 14.14 2.13
CA ALA A 170 16.36 12.82 2.74
C ALA A 170 17.78 12.64 3.29
N LYS A 171 18.81 13.10 2.56
CA LYS A 171 20.21 13.06 3.02
C LYS A 171 20.38 13.87 4.30
N ARG A 172 19.86 15.11 4.35
CA ARG A 172 19.90 15.96 5.55
C ARG A 172 19.21 15.30 6.74
N LEU A 173 18.01 14.73 6.54
CA LEU A 173 17.26 14.06 7.60
C LEU A 173 17.97 12.80 8.12
N LEU A 174 18.60 12.03 7.23
CA LEU A 174 19.39 10.86 7.61
C LEU A 174 20.63 11.23 8.42
N LEU A 175 21.35 12.30 8.05
CA LEU A 175 22.50 12.81 8.80
C LEU A 175 22.10 13.31 10.20
N ALA A 176 20.91 13.87 10.34
CA ALA A 176 20.39 14.36 11.62
C ALA A 176 19.75 13.26 12.49
N ASP A 177 19.59 12.02 11.99
CA ASP A 177 18.89 10.97 12.71
C ASP A 177 19.83 10.12 13.57
N THR A 178 19.83 10.40 14.87
CA THR A 178 20.62 9.67 15.87
C THR A 178 20.23 8.20 16.02
N THR A 179 19.03 7.81 15.59
CA THR A 179 18.53 6.41 15.66
C THR A 179 18.86 5.60 14.40
N LEU A 180 19.56 6.19 13.42
CA LEU A 180 19.97 5.48 12.21
C LEU A 180 20.82 4.22 12.48
N PRO A 181 21.84 4.26 13.35
CA PRO A 181 22.68 3.09 13.63
C PRO A 181 21.91 1.90 14.22
N GLU A 182 20.82 2.16 14.94
CA GLU A 182 19.96 1.10 15.51
C GLU A 182 19.14 0.37 14.45
N ARG A 183 18.90 1.00 13.30
CA ARG A 183 18.05 0.47 12.21
C ARG A 183 18.86 -0.17 11.11
N THR A 184 20.06 0.35 10.86
CA THR A 184 20.91 -0.10 9.77
C THR A 184 22.37 0.23 10.06
N GLN A 185 23.24 -0.63 9.55
CA GLN A 185 24.69 -0.42 9.55
C GLN A 185 25.17 0.32 8.28
N LEU A 186 24.28 0.56 7.31
CA LEU A 186 24.59 1.33 6.11
C LEU A 186 24.88 2.79 6.44
N THR A 187 25.88 3.35 5.78
CA THR A 187 26.17 4.78 5.81
C THR A 187 25.09 5.58 5.09
N VAL A 188 25.01 6.88 5.40
CA VAL A 188 24.04 7.77 4.74
C VAL A 188 24.27 7.83 3.22
N ASP A 189 25.51 7.85 2.76
CA ASP A 189 25.82 7.92 1.33
C ASP A 189 25.38 6.64 0.60
N GLU A 190 25.55 5.46 1.20
CA GLU A 190 25.04 4.20 0.63
C GLU A 190 23.52 4.19 0.56
N ILE A 191 22.85 4.67 1.61
CA ILE A 191 21.37 4.78 1.60
C ILE A 191 20.93 5.70 0.45
N VAL A 192 21.59 6.85 0.28
CA VAL A 192 21.33 7.80 -0.81
C VAL A 192 21.58 7.19 -2.18
N GLU A 193 22.66 6.41 -2.37
CA GLU A 193 22.92 5.68 -3.61
C GLU A 193 21.83 4.64 -3.92
N GLY A 194 21.41 3.87 -2.91
CA GLY A 194 20.33 2.90 -3.04
C GLY A 194 19.01 3.56 -3.44
N ILE A 195 18.70 4.73 -2.87
CA ILE A 195 17.53 5.54 -3.23
C ILE A 195 17.62 6.01 -4.69
N LYS A 196 18.77 6.57 -5.12
CA LYS A 196 18.99 6.97 -6.52
C LYS A 196 18.74 5.81 -7.47
N ALA A 197 19.24 4.62 -7.13
CA ALA A 197 19.00 3.41 -7.90
C ALA A 197 17.50 3.08 -8.00
N CYS A 198 16.76 3.09 -6.89
CA CYS A 198 15.32 2.85 -6.89
C CYS A 198 14.54 3.88 -7.73
N LEU A 199 14.93 5.15 -7.71
CA LEU A 199 14.27 6.22 -8.46
C LEU A 199 14.60 6.18 -9.96
N ASN A 200 15.80 5.73 -10.34
CA ASN A 200 16.24 5.67 -11.73
C ASN A 200 15.85 4.37 -12.44
N LEU A 201 15.68 3.27 -11.70
CA LEU A 201 15.29 1.95 -12.24
C LEU A 201 13.76 1.81 -12.44
N THR A 202 13.07 2.92 -12.66
CA THR A 202 11.61 2.92 -12.85
C THR A 202 11.28 2.71 -14.33
N HIS A 203 11.47 1.47 -14.80
CA HIS A 203 11.14 1.04 -16.16
C HIS A 203 9.80 0.31 -16.18
N PHE A 204 8.98 0.59 -17.19
CA PHE A 204 7.70 -0.12 -17.38
C PHE A 204 7.35 -0.22 -18.85
N VAL A 205 6.51 -1.19 -19.22
CA VAL A 205 5.93 -1.26 -20.57
C VAL A 205 4.53 -0.66 -20.59
N PHE A 206 4.30 0.14 -21.62
CA PHE A 206 3.00 0.66 -22.00
C PHE A 206 2.83 0.51 -23.52
N ASP A 207 1.73 -0.12 -23.94
CA ASP A 207 1.43 -0.41 -25.35
C ASP A 207 2.61 -1.07 -26.12
N SER A 208 3.21 -2.09 -25.50
CA SER A 208 4.39 -2.80 -26.03
C SER A 208 5.66 -1.94 -26.17
N VAL A 209 5.65 -0.69 -25.71
CA VAL A 209 6.82 0.20 -25.69
C VAL A 209 7.42 0.23 -24.28
N ALA A 210 8.73 0.06 -24.19
CA ALA A 210 9.47 0.24 -22.94
C ALA A 210 9.65 1.73 -22.64
N CYS A 211 9.13 2.16 -21.50
CA CYS A 211 9.18 3.53 -21.02
C CYS A 211 10.01 3.62 -19.72
N THR A 212 10.65 4.76 -19.52
CA THR A 212 11.34 5.10 -18.27
C THR A 212 10.75 6.37 -17.69
N GLN A 213 10.49 6.37 -16.39
CA GLN A 213 9.99 7.56 -15.70
C GLN A 213 11.16 8.49 -15.32
N GLU A 214 11.39 9.53 -16.14
CA GLU A 214 12.51 10.46 -15.97
C GLU A 214 12.35 11.33 -14.72
N GLN A 215 11.25 12.09 -14.65
CA GLN A 215 10.88 12.89 -13.48
C GLN A 215 9.72 12.23 -12.74
N SER A 216 9.60 12.52 -11.44
CA SER A 216 8.57 11.99 -10.54
C SER A 216 8.71 10.51 -10.14
N ILE A 217 7.76 9.98 -9.39
CA ILE A 217 7.89 8.70 -8.71
C ILE A 217 6.74 7.78 -9.08
N ALA A 218 7.06 6.55 -9.45
CA ALA A 218 6.06 5.52 -9.72
C ALA A 218 5.20 5.28 -8.47
N MET A 219 3.90 5.52 -8.57
CA MET A 219 2.96 5.30 -7.46
C MET A 219 2.95 3.86 -6.92
N GLY A 220 3.34 2.87 -7.74
CA GLY A 220 3.40 1.47 -7.31
C GLY A 220 4.74 1.01 -6.72
N SER A 221 5.74 1.91 -6.61
CA SER A 221 6.98 1.60 -5.90
C SER A 221 6.79 1.70 -4.38
N ARG A 222 7.49 0.83 -3.63
CA ARG A 222 7.36 0.72 -2.17
C ARG A 222 7.91 1.94 -1.42
N ILE A 223 8.86 2.64 -2.03
CA ILE A 223 9.49 3.84 -1.44
C ILE A 223 8.65 5.10 -1.63
N SER A 224 7.77 5.12 -2.63
CA SER A 224 7.03 6.33 -3.05
C SER A 224 6.23 7.00 -1.94
N PRO A 225 5.46 6.28 -1.11
CA PRO A 225 4.66 6.94 -0.06
C PRO A 225 5.52 7.64 1.00
N VAL A 226 6.67 7.05 1.35
CA VAL A 226 7.60 7.67 2.30
C VAL A 226 8.27 8.87 1.67
N TRP A 227 8.69 8.72 0.41
CA TRP A 227 9.34 9.76 -0.36
C TRP A 227 8.46 11.00 -0.55
N ALA A 228 7.19 10.80 -0.91
CA ALA A 228 6.23 11.89 -1.05
C ALA A 228 6.02 12.63 0.29
N ASN A 229 5.97 11.93 1.42
CA ASN A 229 5.84 12.57 2.72
C ASN A 229 7.07 13.40 3.11
N ILE A 230 8.29 12.93 2.84
CA ILE A 230 9.53 13.70 3.09
C ILE A 230 9.45 15.06 2.38
N PHE A 231 9.08 15.05 1.10
CA PHE A 231 9.01 16.26 0.32
C PHE A 231 7.91 17.22 0.81
N VAL A 232 6.71 16.69 1.08
CA VAL A 232 5.59 17.54 1.50
C VAL A 232 5.79 18.08 2.92
N GLU A 233 6.48 17.35 3.82
CA GLU A 233 6.85 17.87 5.14
C GLU A 233 7.82 19.06 5.05
N GLU A 234 8.81 19.00 4.16
CA GLU A 234 9.71 20.13 3.94
C GLU A 234 8.98 21.33 3.29
N PHE A 235 8.11 21.05 2.31
CA PHE A 235 7.28 22.09 1.69
C PHE A 235 6.40 22.78 2.72
N GLU A 236 5.74 22.01 3.59
CA GLU A 236 4.93 22.50 4.71
C GLU A 236 5.76 23.37 5.67
N GLN A 237 6.94 22.93 6.08
CA GLN A 237 7.81 23.70 6.98
C GLN A 237 8.21 25.04 6.36
N ARG A 238 8.56 25.06 5.06
CA ARG A 238 8.88 26.30 4.35
C ARG A 238 7.66 27.21 4.25
N ALA A 239 6.49 26.66 3.95
CA ALA A 239 5.26 27.43 3.86
C ALA A 239 4.86 28.09 5.18
N LEU A 240 4.99 27.36 6.30
CA LEU A 240 4.65 27.87 7.63
C LEU A 240 5.77 28.75 8.22
N ALA A 241 7.00 28.69 7.71
CA ALA A 241 8.06 29.59 8.15
C ALA A 241 8.06 30.93 7.39
N GLY A 242 7.64 30.93 6.12
CA GLY A 242 7.76 32.09 5.24
C GLY A 242 6.50 32.95 5.09
N PHE A 243 5.33 32.51 5.58
CA PHE A 243 4.11 33.30 5.50
C PHE A 243 3.85 34.14 6.76
N PRO A 244 3.68 35.48 6.65
CA PRO A 244 3.49 36.34 7.84
C PRO A 244 2.21 36.05 8.64
N TYR A 245 1.13 35.61 7.98
CA TYR A 245 -0.19 35.43 8.60
C TYR A 245 -0.51 33.94 8.76
N LEU A 246 0.13 33.30 9.74
CA LEU A 246 0.01 31.85 9.91
C LEU A 246 -1.43 31.39 10.14
N PRO A 247 -1.84 30.27 9.52
CA PRO A 247 -3.09 29.62 9.85
C PRO A 247 -3.14 29.26 11.35
N LYS A 248 -4.28 29.50 11.99
CA LYS A 248 -4.54 29.10 13.39
C LYS A 248 -4.42 27.59 13.56
N ILE A 249 -4.88 26.86 12.54
CA ILE A 249 -4.74 25.41 12.44
C ILE A 249 -4.21 25.11 11.04
N PHE A 250 -3.22 24.23 10.95
CA PHE A 250 -2.75 23.65 9.71
C PHE A 250 -2.39 22.20 9.95
N TRP A 251 -3.17 21.26 9.42
CA TRP A 251 -2.89 19.83 9.55
C TRP A 251 -2.98 19.13 8.21
N ARG A 252 -2.12 18.15 7.99
CA ARG A 252 -1.95 17.51 6.69
C ARG A 252 -2.07 15.99 6.77
N TYR A 253 -2.91 15.42 5.90
CA TYR A 253 -3.02 13.99 5.64
C TYR A 253 -2.54 13.69 4.21
N VAL A 254 -1.30 13.20 4.08
CA VAL A 254 -0.66 12.91 2.78
C VAL A 254 -0.64 14.15 1.88
N ASP A 255 -1.55 14.21 0.88
CA ASP A 255 -1.71 15.24 -0.14
C ASP A 255 -2.77 16.30 0.21
N ALA A 256 -3.63 16.02 1.21
CA ALA A 256 -4.69 16.92 1.64
C ALA A 256 -4.33 17.65 2.94
N THR A 257 -4.66 18.93 3.00
CA THR A 257 -4.45 19.80 4.15
C THR A 257 -5.78 20.37 4.61
N PHE A 258 -5.98 20.42 5.92
CA PHE A 258 -7.03 21.15 6.59
C PHE A 258 -6.42 22.36 7.29
N ALA A 259 -6.97 23.54 7.03
CA ALA A 259 -6.52 24.79 7.63
C ALA A 259 -7.70 25.61 8.17
N VAL A 260 -7.42 26.35 9.25
CA VAL A 260 -8.32 27.38 9.79
C VAL A 260 -7.56 28.70 9.77
N MET A 261 -8.07 29.68 9.05
CA MET A 261 -7.42 30.97 8.88
C MET A 261 -8.42 32.07 8.52
N LYS A 262 -7.97 33.31 8.62
CA LYS A 262 -8.77 34.50 8.33
C LYS A 262 -9.18 34.57 6.86
N ARG A 263 -10.45 34.87 6.61
CA ARG A 263 -11.08 34.91 5.27
C ARG A 263 -10.32 35.77 4.27
N ASP A 264 -9.87 36.95 4.69
CA ASP A 264 -9.14 37.91 3.87
C ASP A 264 -7.73 37.44 3.49
N LYS A 265 -7.13 36.55 4.30
CA LYS A 265 -5.78 36.01 4.08
C LYS A 265 -5.73 34.72 3.27
N VAL A 266 -6.86 34.08 3.01
CA VAL A 266 -6.91 32.77 2.36
C VAL A 266 -6.37 32.81 0.93
N SER A 267 -6.81 33.79 0.14
CA SER A 267 -6.34 33.94 -1.25
C SER A 267 -4.85 34.26 -1.31
N GLU A 268 -4.36 35.10 -0.38
CA GLU A 268 -2.95 35.47 -0.27
C GLU A 268 -2.09 34.22 0.04
N PHE A 269 -2.51 33.43 1.03
CA PHE A 269 -1.83 32.19 1.39
C PHE A 269 -1.88 31.14 0.27
N TYR A 270 -3.03 31.01 -0.41
CA TYR A 270 -3.17 30.10 -1.54
C TYR A 270 -2.20 30.44 -2.68
N ASN A 271 -2.10 31.72 -3.05
CA ASN A 271 -1.18 32.18 -4.08
C ASN A 271 0.28 31.93 -3.65
N TYR A 272 0.61 32.30 -2.41
CA TYR A 272 1.92 32.04 -1.83
C TYR A 272 2.30 30.54 -1.86
N LEU A 273 1.39 29.64 -1.51
CA LEU A 273 1.62 28.20 -1.58
C LEU A 273 1.94 27.71 -3.00
N ASN A 274 1.29 28.27 -4.02
CA ASN A 274 1.57 27.92 -5.42
C ASN A 274 2.85 28.59 -5.96
N GLU A 275 3.26 29.73 -5.40
CA GLU A 275 4.53 30.40 -5.72
C GLU A 275 5.75 29.70 -5.11
N LEU A 276 5.59 29.07 -3.95
CA LEU A 276 6.66 28.36 -3.23
C LEU A 276 7.34 27.25 -4.05
N SER A 277 6.60 26.64 -4.98
CA SER A 277 7.17 25.59 -5.84
C SER A 277 6.52 25.61 -7.23
N PRO A 278 7.30 25.80 -8.31
CA PRO A 278 6.76 25.85 -9.67
C PRO A 278 6.20 24.51 -10.19
N GLN A 279 6.27 23.43 -9.41
CA GLN A 279 5.80 22.10 -9.80
C GLN A 279 4.63 21.58 -8.96
N ILE A 280 4.46 22.11 -7.73
CA ILE A 280 3.35 21.73 -6.87
C ILE A 280 2.22 22.70 -7.15
N GLU A 281 1.17 22.19 -7.76
CA GLU A 281 -0.08 22.94 -7.88
C GLU A 281 -1.03 22.48 -6.78
N LEU A 282 -1.53 23.42 -5.98
CA LEU A 282 -2.55 23.15 -4.99
C LEU A 282 -3.92 23.56 -5.54
N SER A 283 -4.93 22.73 -5.31
CA SER A 283 -6.33 23.16 -5.36
C SER A 283 -6.81 23.59 -3.98
N MET A 284 -7.79 24.48 -3.94
CA MET A 284 -8.40 25.00 -2.72
C MET A 284 -9.91 24.76 -2.76
N GLU A 285 -10.45 24.27 -1.65
CA GLU A 285 -11.89 24.24 -1.38
C GLU A 285 -12.14 25.04 -0.10
N MET A 286 -13.04 26.03 -0.19
CA MET A 286 -13.45 26.84 0.95
C MET A 286 -14.71 26.23 1.58
N GLY A 287 -14.66 26.02 2.90
CA GLY A 287 -15.81 25.66 3.70
C GLY A 287 -16.68 26.89 4.05
N SER A 288 -17.76 26.63 4.77
CA SER A 288 -18.62 27.68 5.31
C SER A 288 -17.91 28.52 6.37
N ALA A 289 -18.36 29.77 6.54
CA ALA A 289 -17.96 30.61 7.67
C ALA A 289 -18.23 29.86 8.98
N LEU A 290 -17.27 29.90 9.90
CA LEU A 290 -17.50 29.38 11.23
C LEU A 290 -18.24 30.46 12.02
N GLY A 291 -19.50 30.20 12.36
CA GLY A 291 -20.22 31.04 13.31
C GLY A 291 -19.53 30.99 14.69
N TRP A 292 -19.75 32.02 15.51
CA TRP A 292 -19.30 32.02 16.90
C TRP A 292 -19.67 30.70 17.60
N GLY A 293 -18.69 30.01 18.19
CA GLY A 293 -18.92 28.82 19.01
C GLY A 293 -18.15 27.58 18.56
N GLU A 294 -18.66 26.41 18.94
CA GLU A 294 -17.99 25.12 18.79
C GLU A 294 -18.08 24.56 17.37
N LEU A 295 -16.99 23.94 16.90
CA LEU A 295 -16.91 23.22 15.64
C LEU A 295 -17.88 22.02 15.63
N LYS A 296 -18.92 22.11 14.81
CA LYS A 296 -19.86 21.01 14.57
C LYS A 296 -19.35 20.13 13.43
N THR A 297 -19.49 18.83 13.59
CA THR A 297 -19.06 17.85 12.57
C THR A 297 -20.25 17.00 12.13
N THR A 298 -20.32 16.74 10.82
CA THR A 298 -21.34 15.90 10.19
C THR A 298 -20.69 14.99 9.14
N VAL A 299 -21.46 14.05 8.58
CA VAL A 299 -20.98 13.18 7.50
C VAL A 299 -21.37 13.79 6.16
N TYR A 300 -20.37 14.17 5.38
CA TYR A 300 -20.57 14.58 3.99
C TYR A 300 -20.44 13.38 3.05
N GLU A 301 -21.47 13.14 2.24
CA GLU A 301 -21.43 12.20 1.13
C GLU A 301 -21.24 12.94 -0.18
N LYS A 302 -20.27 12.50 -0.99
CA LYS A 302 -20.04 13.10 -2.32
C LYS A 302 -21.27 12.87 -3.21
N PRO A 303 -21.62 13.80 -4.12
CA PRO A 303 -22.72 13.62 -5.08
C PRO A 303 -22.59 12.36 -5.97
N THR A 304 -21.36 11.89 -6.19
CA THR A 304 -21.05 10.66 -6.93
C THR A 304 -21.32 9.37 -6.14
N ASN A 305 -21.67 9.47 -4.86
CA ASN A 305 -21.99 8.31 -4.04
C ASN A 305 -23.38 7.78 -4.38
N THR A 306 -23.43 6.62 -5.02
CA THR A 306 -24.70 5.94 -5.35
C THR A 306 -25.37 5.31 -4.14
N GLY A 307 -24.69 5.25 -2.98
CA GLY A 307 -25.17 4.54 -1.79
C GLY A 307 -25.23 3.02 -1.96
N ALA A 308 -24.71 2.49 -3.07
CA ALA A 308 -24.78 1.07 -3.40
C ALA A 308 -23.97 0.22 -2.41
N VAL A 309 -24.64 -0.77 -1.82
CA VAL A 309 -24.01 -1.80 -1.00
C VAL A 309 -24.36 -3.18 -1.52
N LEU A 310 -23.66 -4.19 -1.02
CA LEU A 310 -23.86 -5.58 -1.44
C LEU A 310 -25.31 -6.00 -1.15
N ASN A 311 -26.06 -6.41 -2.18
CA ASN A 311 -27.42 -6.88 -2.00
C ASN A 311 -27.45 -8.12 -1.08
N TYR A 312 -28.36 -8.13 -0.10
CA TYR A 312 -28.46 -9.19 0.91
C TYR A 312 -28.75 -10.59 0.33
N SER A 313 -29.35 -10.67 -0.86
CA SER A 313 -29.60 -11.94 -1.56
C SER A 313 -28.32 -12.58 -2.11
N SER A 314 -27.20 -11.86 -2.14
CA SER A 314 -25.96 -12.38 -2.72
C SER A 314 -25.41 -13.54 -1.85
N PRO A 315 -24.72 -14.52 -2.45
CA PRO A 315 -24.21 -15.70 -1.72
C PRO A 315 -22.91 -15.35 -0.97
N TYR A 316 -23.01 -14.54 0.08
CA TYR A 316 -21.91 -14.18 0.96
C TYR A 316 -22.20 -14.54 2.40
N LEU A 317 -21.14 -14.70 3.19
CA LEU A 317 -21.25 -14.94 4.62
C LEU A 317 -22.06 -13.85 5.33
N LYS A 318 -22.93 -14.27 6.26
CA LYS A 318 -23.73 -13.37 7.10
C LYS A 318 -22.89 -12.35 7.88
N SER A 319 -21.63 -12.69 8.20
CA SER A 319 -20.68 -11.78 8.86
C SER A 319 -20.25 -10.61 7.97
N VAL A 320 -20.22 -10.78 6.64
CA VAL A 320 -19.92 -9.70 5.68
C VAL A 320 -21.05 -8.68 5.71
N TYR A 321 -22.30 -9.10 5.61
CA TYR A 321 -23.46 -8.21 5.71
C TYR A 321 -23.52 -7.48 7.06
N ALA A 322 -23.26 -8.21 8.15
CA ALA A 322 -23.17 -7.59 9.47
C ALA A 322 -22.06 -6.52 9.52
N SER A 323 -20.90 -6.80 8.93
CA SER A 323 -19.77 -5.85 8.88
C SER A 323 -20.09 -4.61 8.04
N ILE A 324 -20.73 -4.77 6.89
CA ILE A 324 -21.18 -3.65 6.04
C ILE A 324 -22.13 -2.76 6.83
N ALA A 325 -23.19 -3.34 7.40
CA ALA A 325 -24.18 -2.58 8.18
C ALA A 325 -23.53 -1.87 9.38
N SER A 326 -22.67 -2.54 10.15
CA SER A 326 -21.93 -1.89 11.23
C SER A 326 -21.06 -0.74 10.74
N SER A 327 -20.37 -0.91 9.60
CA SER A 327 -19.46 0.10 9.06
C SER A 327 -20.22 1.35 8.58
N MET A 328 -21.42 1.22 8.04
CA MET A 328 -22.26 2.36 7.66
C MET A 328 -22.82 3.12 8.86
N PHE A 329 -23.08 2.46 9.99
CA PHE A 329 -23.53 3.14 11.22
C PHE A 329 -22.40 3.78 12.03
N ARG A 330 -21.13 3.38 11.81
CA ARG A 330 -20.00 3.93 12.56
C ARG A 330 -19.83 5.45 12.38
N PRO A 331 -19.91 6.02 11.16
CA PRO A 331 -19.85 7.45 10.94
C PRO A 331 -20.86 8.24 11.79
N ALA A 332 -22.13 7.82 11.80
CA ALA A 332 -23.17 8.49 12.59
C ALA A 332 -22.79 8.60 14.07
N ARG A 333 -22.20 7.56 14.66
CA ARG A 333 -21.77 7.60 16.06
C ARG A 333 -20.53 8.45 16.29
N ALA A 334 -19.65 8.53 15.29
CA ALA A 334 -18.26 8.90 15.52
C ALA A 334 -17.82 10.22 14.88
N LEU A 335 -18.59 10.73 13.91
CA LEU A 335 -18.29 11.95 13.18
C LEU A 335 -19.37 13.02 13.36
N CYS A 336 -20.45 12.73 14.09
CA CYS A 336 -21.55 13.66 14.29
C CYS A 336 -21.56 14.18 15.71
N THR A 337 -21.50 15.50 15.87
CA THR A 337 -21.62 16.17 17.17
C THR A 337 -23.08 16.23 17.62
N GLU A 338 -23.98 16.68 16.74
CA GLU A 338 -25.39 16.92 17.06
C GLU A 338 -26.24 15.64 16.98
N GLU A 339 -27.18 15.47 17.93
CA GLU A 339 -28.07 14.30 17.92
C GLU A 339 -29.07 14.34 16.75
N VAL A 340 -29.40 15.53 16.25
CA VAL A 340 -30.22 15.71 15.04
C VAL A 340 -29.52 15.08 13.84
N ASP A 341 -28.24 15.42 13.60
CA ASP A 341 -27.45 14.88 12.49
C ASP A 341 -27.20 13.37 12.64
N ARG A 342 -26.91 12.92 13.87
CA ARG A 342 -26.81 11.49 14.19
C ARG A 342 -28.07 10.75 13.79
N THR A 343 -29.23 11.34 14.07
CA THR A 343 -30.54 10.74 13.79
C THR A 343 -30.83 10.72 12.30
N ALA A 344 -30.55 11.82 11.59
CA ALA A 344 -30.68 11.90 10.14
C ALA A 344 -29.85 10.82 9.42
N ILE A 345 -28.57 10.68 9.76
CA ILE A 345 -27.69 9.67 9.14
C ILE A 345 -28.13 8.25 9.51
N LYS A 346 -28.56 8.01 10.76
CA LYS A 346 -29.12 6.70 11.15
C LYS A 346 -30.35 6.34 10.29
N ILE A 347 -31.22 7.29 9.99
CA ILE A 347 -32.41 7.08 9.13
C ILE A 347 -31.98 6.79 7.70
N GLU A 348 -31.08 7.58 7.16
CA GLU A 348 -30.57 7.42 5.79
C GLU A 348 -29.90 6.06 5.60
N VAL A 349 -28.99 5.66 6.50
CA VAL A 349 -28.32 4.35 6.46
C VAL A 349 -29.34 3.20 6.58
N LYS A 350 -30.36 3.34 7.44
CA LYS A 350 -31.44 2.34 7.51
C LYS A 350 -32.18 2.22 6.18
N SER A 351 -32.48 3.33 5.53
CA SER A 351 -33.14 3.37 4.22
C SER A 351 -32.30 2.66 3.15
N LYS A 352 -31.02 3.02 3.02
CA LYS A 352 -30.07 2.40 2.07
C LYS A 352 -29.93 0.89 2.27
N LEU A 353 -29.79 0.44 3.51
CA LEU A 353 -29.69 -0.99 3.84
C LEU A 353 -31.00 -1.74 3.52
N ARG A 354 -32.16 -1.15 3.81
CA ARG A 354 -33.46 -1.74 3.45
C ARG A 354 -33.64 -1.83 1.93
N GLY A 355 -33.29 -0.79 1.19
CA GLY A 355 -33.30 -0.79 -0.27
C GLY A 355 -32.39 -1.87 -0.88
N SER A 356 -31.34 -2.27 -0.16
CA SER A 356 -30.44 -3.37 -0.56
C SER A 356 -30.87 -4.76 -0.03
N GLY A 357 -32.08 -4.89 0.51
CA GLY A 357 -32.68 -6.16 0.96
C GLY A 357 -32.27 -6.62 2.36
N TYR A 358 -31.61 -5.78 3.17
CA TYR A 358 -31.15 -6.21 4.50
C TYR A 358 -32.34 -6.38 5.47
N PRO A 359 -32.43 -7.49 6.22
CA PRO A 359 -33.51 -7.70 7.18
C PRO A 359 -33.52 -6.64 8.29
N ALA A 360 -34.70 -6.14 8.64
CA ALA A 360 -34.87 -5.14 9.70
C ALA A 360 -34.29 -5.59 11.05
N SER A 361 -34.39 -6.89 11.36
CA SER A 361 -33.80 -7.50 12.57
C SER A 361 -32.28 -7.38 12.60
N LEU A 362 -31.61 -7.59 11.45
CA LEU A 362 -30.17 -7.46 11.33
C LEU A 362 -29.73 -6.00 11.45
N ILE A 363 -30.44 -5.08 10.80
CA ILE A 363 -30.17 -3.64 10.88
C ILE A 363 -30.27 -3.16 12.34
N LYS A 364 -31.38 -3.47 13.03
CA LYS A 364 -31.59 -3.12 14.45
C LYS A 364 -30.51 -3.72 15.35
N ARG A 365 -30.10 -4.98 15.09
CA ARG A 365 -29.02 -5.64 15.84
C ARG A 365 -27.68 -4.95 15.64
N GLN A 366 -27.30 -4.60 14.40
CA GLN A 366 -26.00 -3.95 14.17
C GLN A 366 -25.97 -2.52 14.70
N LEU A 367 -27.07 -1.76 14.58
CA LEU A 367 -27.15 -0.44 15.18
C LEU A 367 -26.90 -0.50 16.70
N ARG A 368 -27.55 -1.44 17.41
CA ARG A 368 -27.33 -1.65 18.85
C ARG A 368 -25.87 -1.99 19.18
N ARG A 369 -25.24 -2.87 18.39
CA ARG A 369 -23.81 -3.24 18.58
C ARG A 369 -22.84 -2.10 18.31
N VAL A 370 -23.20 -1.16 17.42
CA VAL A 370 -22.41 0.04 17.20
C VAL A 370 -22.59 1.00 18.38
N LEU A 371 -23.76 1.10 19.00
CA LEU A 371 -23.94 1.95 20.18
C LEU A 371 -23.26 1.38 21.42
N VAL A 372 -23.35 0.07 21.64
CA VAL A 372 -22.77 -0.63 22.79
C VAL A 372 -21.74 -1.66 22.30
N PRO A 373 -20.43 -1.37 22.39
CA PRO A 373 -19.40 -2.32 22.03
C PRO A 373 -19.46 -3.54 22.95
N VAL A 374 -19.80 -4.70 22.39
CA VAL A 374 -19.71 -5.95 23.12
C VAL A 374 -18.27 -6.45 23.00
N GLY A 375 -17.62 -6.68 24.14
CA GLY A 375 -16.31 -7.31 24.20
C GLY A 375 -16.34 -8.64 23.44
N LYS A 376 -15.40 -8.83 22.51
CA LYS A 376 -15.25 -10.13 21.86
C LYS A 376 -14.41 -11.03 22.78
N PRO A 377 -14.83 -12.27 23.03
CA PRO A 377 -13.95 -13.22 23.70
C PRO A 377 -12.70 -13.41 22.84
N THR A 378 -11.54 -13.23 23.45
CA THR A 378 -10.25 -13.59 22.88
C THR A 378 -10.18 -15.11 22.79
N ARG A 379 -10.05 -15.62 21.57
CA ARG A 379 -9.76 -17.03 21.30
C ARG A 379 -8.38 -17.11 20.68
N GLU A 380 -7.54 -17.96 21.25
CA GLU A 380 -6.29 -18.36 20.63
C GLU A 380 -6.57 -19.37 19.53
N TRP A 381 -6.02 -19.13 18.34
CA TRP A 381 -6.24 -19.98 17.17
C TRP A 381 -4.94 -20.74 16.86
N ILE A 382 -5.05 -22.05 16.69
CA ILE A 382 -3.91 -22.95 16.41
C ILE A 382 -3.47 -22.84 14.94
N GLY A 383 -4.40 -22.49 14.05
CA GLY A 383 -4.12 -22.33 12.63
C GLY A 383 -5.26 -21.63 11.89
N THR A 384 -5.07 -21.35 10.60
CA THR A 384 -6.11 -20.78 9.74
C THR A 384 -6.33 -21.62 8.49
N ALA A 385 -7.54 -22.15 8.32
CA ALA A 385 -7.98 -22.82 7.11
C ALA A 385 -8.71 -21.83 6.19
N VAL A 386 -8.33 -21.77 4.92
CA VAL A 386 -8.94 -20.88 3.92
C VAL A 386 -9.74 -21.72 2.93
N ILE A 387 -11.08 -21.57 2.94
CA ILE A 387 -11.99 -22.39 2.12
C ILE A 387 -12.99 -21.52 1.36
N PRO A 388 -13.44 -21.93 0.16
CA PRO A 388 -14.48 -21.21 -0.59
C PRO A 388 -15.82 -21.24 0.15
N TYR A 389 -16.59 -20.15 0.06
CA TYR A 389 -17.95 -20.12 0.61
C TYR A 389 -18.92 -20.85 -0.30
N LYS A 390 -19.46 -21.95 0.20
CA LYS A 390 -20.64 -22.63 -0.32
C LYS A 390 -21.68 -22.64 0.80
N PRO A 391 -22.84 -21.97 0.63
CA PRO A 391 -23.89 -21.95 1.65
C PRO A 391 -24.22 -23.36 2.14
N GLY A 392 -24.33 -23.52 3.46
CA GLY A 392 -24.61 -24.81 4.11
C GLY A 392 -23.36 -25.64 4.36
N THR A 393 -22.46 -25.76 3.38
CA THR A 393 -21.21 -26.51 3.55
C THR A 393 -20.18 -25.73 4.36
N PHE A 394 -20.02 -24.43 4.10
CA PHE A 394 -19.02 -23.61 4.79
C PHE A 394 -19.30 -23.52 6.28
N GLU A 395 -20.56 -23.33 6.67
CA GLU A 395 -20.97 -23.25 8.08
C GLU A 395 -20.68 -24.55 8.83
N VAL A 396 -20.94 -25.70 8.22
CA VAL A 396 -20.62 -27.02 8.79
C VAL A 396 -19.12 -27.18 8.98
N ILE A 397 -18.31 -26.89 7.95
CA ILE A 397 -16.84 -26.97 8.04
C ILE A 397 -16.32 -25.98 9.10
N GLN A 398 -16.89 -24.78 9.17
CA GLN A 398 -16.53 -23.79 10.16
C GLN A 398 -16.80 -24.27 11.59
N ILE A 399 -17.93 -24.94 11.83
CA ILE A 399 -18.24 -25.52 13.14
C ILE A 399 -17.21 -26.60 13.49
N ILE A 400 -16.97 -27.54 12.57
CA ILE A 400 -16.04 -28.66 12.78
C ILE A 400 -14.62 -28.16 13.08
N LEU A 401 -14.12 -27.20 12.32
CA LEU A 401 -12.75 -26.68 12.46
C LEU A 401 -12.60 -25.69 13.62
N ASN A 402 -13.66 -25.00 14.05
CA ASN A 402 -13.60 -24.16 15.23
C ASN A 402 -13.48 -24.98 16.54
N THR A 403 -13.93 -26.23 16.56
CA THR A 403 -13.83 -27.14 17.72
C THR A 403 -12.36 -27.35 18.16
N PRO A 404 -11.42 -27.69 17.25
CA PRO A 404 -9.99 -27.72 17.56
C PRO A 404 -9.30 -26.35 17.46
N ASN A 405 -10.02 -25.22 17.62
CA ASN A 405 -9.45 -23.87 17.53
C ASN A 405 -8.73 -23.56 16.19
N ILE A 406 -9.20 -24.11 15.08
CA ILE A 406 -8.72 -23.74 13.73
C ILE A 406 -9.62 -22.66 13.17
N ARG A 407 -9.05 -21.50 12.86
CA ARG A 407 -9.78 -20.37 12.31
C ARG A 407 -10.17 -20.67 10.86
N VAL A 408 -11.47 -20.67 10.56
CA VAL A 408 -11.92 -20.76 9.18
C VAL A 408 -12.09 -19.37 8.57
N ALA A 409 -11.32 -19.10 7.51
CA ALA A 409 -11.37 -17.90 6.72
C ALA A 409 -11.99 -18.18 5.35
N PHE A 410 -12.76 -17.22 4.87
CA PHE A 410 -13.41 -17.30 3.57
C PHE A 410 -12.46 -16.94 2.42
N GLN A 411 -12.36 -17.85 1.46
CA GLN A 411 -11.73 -17.58 0.17
C GLN A 411 -12.76 -17.01 -0.80
N ARG A 412 -12.53 -15.78 -1.27
CA ARG A 412 -13.33 -15.18 -2.33
C ARG A 412 -13.17 -16.00 -3.63
N GLY A 413 -14.30 -16.38 -4.23
CA GLY A 413 -14.32 -16.96 -5.58
C GLY A 413 -13.97 -15.94 -6.67
N LYS A 414 -14.18 -16.29 -7.95
CA LYS A 414 -14.05 -15.34 -9.06
C LYS A 414 -15.09 -14.24 -8.88
N THR A 415 -14.63 -13.02 -8.57
CA THR A 415 -15.53 -11.86 -8.44
C THR A 415 -15.91 -11.31 -9.81
N LEU A 416 -17.06 -10.63 -9.93
CA LEU A 416 -17.41 -9.87 -11.13
C LEU A 416 -16.29 -8.90 -11.52
N ARG A 417 -15.62 -8.29 -10.55
CA ARG A 417 -14.42 -7.48 -10.80
C ARG A 417 -13.33 -8.26 -11.51
N CYS A 418 -13.04 -9.51 -11.12
CA CYS A 418 -12.05 -10.34 -11.82
C CYS A 418 -12.48 -10.72 -13.24
N ALA A 419 -13.78 -10.77 -13.52
CA ALA A 419 -14.32 -11.08 -14.84
C ALA A 419 -14.36 -9.84 -15.75
N LEU A 420 -14.91 -8.73 -15.25
CA LEU A 420 -15.25 -7.52 -15.99
C LEU A 420 -14.15 -6.44 -15.93
N LEU A 421 -13.38 -6.37 -14.84
CA LEU A 421 -12.38 -5.34 -14.57
C LEU A 421 -10.97 -5.96 -14.60
N GLN A 422 -10.46 -6.15 -15.82
CA GLN A 422 -9.08 -6.57 -16.05
C GLN A 422 -8.20 -5.34 -16.21
N SER A 423 -8.02 -4.59 -15.11
CA SER A 423 -7.19 -3.38 -15.15
C SER A 423 -5.71 -3.70 -15.38
N LYS A 424 -5.26 -4.93 -15.12
CA LYS A 424 -3.90 -5.39 -15.39
C LYS A 424 -3.90 -6.37 -16.55
N ASP A 425 -2.92 -6.25 -17.42
CA ASP A 425 -2.68 -7.25 -18.46
C ASP A 425 -2.48 -8.64 -17.85
N ARG A 426 -3.08 -9.64 -18.47
CA ARG A 426 -2.80 -11.03 -18.11
C ARG A 426 -1.42 -11.40 -18.62
N LEU A 427 -0.57 -11.85 -17.71
CA LEU A 427 0.66 -12.55 -18.11
C LEU A 427 0.29 -13.91 -18.72
N PRO A 428 0.93 -14.33 -19.83
CA PRO A 428 0.75 -15.67 -20.38
C PRO A 428 1.13 -16.73 -19.33
N ALA A 429 0.58 -17.94 -19.47
CA ALA A 429 0.68 -19.00 -18.47
C ALA A 429 2.14 -19.34 -18.10
N ASN A 430 3.03 -19.34 -19.09
CA ASN A 430 4.47 -19.57 -18.95
C ASN A 430 5.22 -18.46 -18.18
N ARG A 431 4.63 -17.28 -18.00
CA ARG A 431 5.16 -16.18 -17.17
C ARG A 431 4.47 -16.08 -15.80
N THR A 432 3.73 -17.12 -15.42
CA THR A 432 3.10 -17.17 -14.09
C THR A 432 4.13 -17.50 -13.00
N ARG A 433 4.17 -16.68 -11.95
CA ARG A 433 4.93 -16.90 -10.70
C ARG A 433 4.08 -17.58 -9.63
N ASP A 434 4.71 -18.09 -8.59
CA ASP A 434 4.05 -18.74 -7.44
C ASP A 434 2.97 -19.74 -7.89
N CYS A 435 3.33 -20.73 -8.69
CA CYS A 435 2.39 -21.71 -9.20
C CYS A 435 2.83 -23.15 -8.93
N VAL A 436 1.81 -23.99 -8.77
CA VAL A 436 1.89 -25.43 -8.90
C VAL A 436 1.71 -25.74 -10.38
N TYR A 437 2.63 -26.51 -10.93
CA TYR A 437 2.65 -26.85 -12.34
C TYR A 437 2.93 -28.34 -12.51
N LYS A 438 2.48 -28.86 -13.64
CA LYS A 438 2.59 -30.26 -14.02
C LYS A 438 3.25 -30.38 -15.39
N TYR A 439 4.06 -31.42 -15.54
CA TYR A 439 4.59 -31.88 -16.82
C TYR A 439 3.74 -33.06 -17.33
N LYS A 440 3.97 -33.51 -18.57
CA LYS A 440 3.45 -34.80 -19.05
C LYS A 440 4.19 -36.03 -18.46
N CYS A 441 4.76 -35.88 -17.27
CA CYS A 441 5.10 -36.96 -16.34
C CYS A 441 4.15 -36.79 -15.15
N ASN A 442 3.68 -37.85 -14.49
CA ASN A 442 2.68 -37.74 -13.41
C ASN A 442 3.14 -36.99 -12.14
N ASP A 443 4.33 -36.38 -12.15
CA ASP A 443 4.91 -35.64 -11.03
C ASP A 443 4.48 -34.16 -10.98
N PHE A 444 4.27 -33.68 -9.76
CA PHE A 444 3.84 -32.32 -9.45
C PHE A 444 4.95 -31.54 -8.76
N THR A 445 5.16 -30.27 -9.16
CA THR A 445 6.15 -29.41 -8.49
C THR A 445 5.64 -27.98 -8.28
N LYS A 446 6.28 -27.25 -7.36
CA LYS A 446 5.98 -25.85 -7.04
C LYS A 446 7.12 -24.93 -7.47
N THR A 447 6.79 -23.72 -7.90
CA THR A 447 7.78 -22.68 -8.19
C THR A 447 7.31 -21.32 -7.69
N VAL A 448 8.22 -20.60 -7.06
CA VAL A 448 8.04 -19.18 -6.69
C VAL A 448 8.42 -18.26 -7.88
N ARG A 449 9.30 -18.74 -8.78
CA ARG A 449 9.72 -18.05 -10.00
C ARG A 449 8.75 -18.27 -11.15
N GLU A 450 8.92 -17.47 -12.21
CA GLU A 450 8.18 -17.68 -13.47
C GLU A 450 8.44 -19.07 -14.03
N LEU A 451 7.35 -19.66 -14.52
CA LEU A 451 7.34 -21.04 -14.99
C LEU A 451 8.41 -21.27 -16.06
N HIS A 452 8.52 -20.42 -17.08
CA HIS A 452 9.49 -20.58 -18.16
C HIS A 452 10.95 -20.50 -17.67
N ILE A 453 11.25 -19.62 -16.69
CA ILE A 453 12.60 -19.53 -16.09
C ILE A 453 12.91 -20.81 -15.33
N ARG A 454 11.96 -21.32 -14.54
CA ARG A 454 12.16 -22.55 -13.78
C ARG A 454 12.34 -23.76 -14.70
N VAL A 455 11.51 -23.86 -15.75
CA VAL A 455 11.63 -24.88 -16.81
C VAL A 455 12.99 -24.78 -17.52
N GLY A 456 13.45 -23.56 -17.84
CA GLY A 456 14.77 -23.32 -18.42
C GLY A 456 15.93 -23.71 -17.50
N LYS A 457 15.80 -23.51 -16.18
CA LYS A 457 16.80 -23.97 -15.19
C LYS A 457 16.87 -25.49 -15.13
N HIS A 458 15.71 -26.15 -15.11
CA HIS A 458 15.64 -27.61 -15.16
C HIS A 458 16.25 -28.16 -16.44
N SER A 459 15.92 -27.57 -17.60
CA SER A 459 16.51 -27.95 -18.89
C SER A 459 18.03 -27.85 -18.89
N ARG A 460 18.59 -26.76 -18.36
CA ARG A 460 20.05 -26.57 -18.27
C ARG A 460 20.71 -27.62 -17.39
N LYS A 461 20.08 -27.99 -16.27
CA LYS A 461 20.59 -29.00 -15.33
C LYS A 461 20.51 -30.42 -15.90
N ILE A 462 19.47 -30.74 -16.67
CA ILE A 462 19.36 -32.03 -17.36
C ILE A 462 20.40 -32.13 -18.48
N LYS A 463 20.64 -31.03 -19.22
CA LYS A 463 21.64 -30.98 -20.30
C LYS A 463 23.10 -30.94 -19.80
N ARG A 464 23.32 -30.64 -18.52
CA ARG A 464 24.63 -30.62 -17.86
C ARG A 464 24.59 -31.52 -16.63
N PRO A 465 24.73 -32.84 -16.81
CA PRO A 465 24.72 -33.77 -15.68
C PRO A 465 25.86 -33.44 -14.70
N PRO A 466 25.64 -33.63 -13.39
CA PRO A 466 26.63 -33.36 -12.35
C PRO A 466 27.89 -34.21 -12.57
N ARG A 467 29.06 -33.60 -12.40
CA ARG A 467 30.35 -34.22 -12.68
C ARG A 467 30.98 -34.91 -11.47
N ASN A 468 30.48 -34.62 -10.28
CA ASN A 468 30.97 -35.16 -9.02
C ASN A 468 29.82 -35.30 -7.99
N ALA A 469 30.12 -35.97 -6.87
CA ALA A 469 29.15 -36.23 -5.81
C ALA A 469 28.60 -34.94 -5.16
N ASP A 470 29.41 -33.89 -5.06
CA ASP A 470 29.00 -32.61 -4.47
C ASP A 470 27.99 -31.86 -5.35
N GLU A 471 28.21 -31.85 -6.68
CA GLU A 471 27.27 -31.30 -7.66
C GLU A 471 25.96 -32.09 -7.69
N TYR A 472 26.02 -33.41 -7.49
CA TYR A 472 24.83 -34.26 -7.38
C TYR A 472 24.03 -33.93 -6.11
N GLN A 473 24.69 -33.81 -4.95
CA GLN A 473 24.04 -33.43 -3.69
C GLN A 473 23.44 -32.02 -3.73
N ALA A 474 24.09 -31.07 -4.42
CA ALA A 474 23.53 -29.75 -4.67
C ALA A 474 22.31 -29.79 -5.60
N LEU A 475 22.27 -30.72 -6.56
CA LEU A 475 21.13 -30.96 -7.44
C LEU A 475 19.91 -31.47 -6.66
N LEU A 476 20.09 -32.45 -5.77
CA LEU A 476 19.04 -33.05 -4.93
C LEU A 476 18.29 -31.99 -4.10
N LYS A 477 19.03 -31.04 -3.52
CA LYS A 477 18.44 -29.96 -2.70
C LYS A 477 17.67 -28.93 -3.52
N ASP A 478 17.99 -28.77 -4.79
CA ASP A 478 17.54 -27.63 -5.61
C ASP A 478 16.56 -28.02 -6.73
N SER A 479 16.56 -29.30 -7.13
CA SER A 479 15.63 -29.84 -8.13
C SER A 479 15.45 -31.37 -8.06
N ALA A 480 14.47 -31.81 -7.27
CA ALA A 480 13.93 -33.18 -7.31
C ALA A 480 13.45 -33.60 -8.72
N PHE A 481 13.18 -32.64 -9.59
CA PHE A 481 12.78 -32.86 -10.98
C PHE A 481 13.96 -33.25 -11.89
N ALA A 482 15.11 -32.58 -11.72
CA ALA A 482 16.31 -32.91 -12.50
C ALA A 482 16.91 -34.24 -12.04
N GLU A 483 16.81 -34.55 -10.75
CA GLU A 483 17.10 -35.87 -10.18
C GLU A 483 16.24 -36.95 -10.84
N HIS A 484 14.90 -36.84 -10.79
CA HIS A 484 14.01 -37.82 -11.42
C HIS A 484 14.35 -38.08 -12.90
N ALA A 485 14.62 -37.02 -13.67
CA ALA A 485 14.97 -37.13 -15.09
C ALA A 485 16.30 -37.89 -15.31
N LEU A 486 17.29 -37.68 -14.44
CA LEU A 486 18.61 -38.32 -14.51
C LEU A 486 18.56 -39.77 -14.01
N ASP A 487 17.85 -40.03 -12.92
CA ASP A 487 17.78 -41.35 -12.28
C ASP A 487 16.93 -42.34 -13.05
N THR A 488 15.83 -41.88 -13.64
CA THR A 488 14.90 -42.75 -14.38
C THR A 488 15.18 -42.80 -15.87
N GLY A 489 16.10 -41.97 -16.37
CA GLY A 489 16.35 -41.79 -17.81
C GLY A 489 15.13 -41.23 -18.58
N HIS A 490 14.13 -40.73 -17.88
CA HIS A 490 12.87 -40.31 -18.46
C HIS A 490 13.02 -39.01 -19.26
N LYS A 491 12.63 -39.05 -20.54
CA LYS A 491 12.62 -37.88 -21.42
C LYS A 491 11.39 -37.01 -21.15
N ILE A 492 11.57 -36.00 -20.31
CA ILE A 492 10.49 -35.10 -19.91
C ILE A 492 10.20 -34.07 -21.02
N ASP A 493 8.92 -33.94 -21.39
CA ASP A 493 8.44 -32.91 -22.30
C ASP A 493 8.40 -31.54 -21.61
N LEU A 494 9.48 -30.78 -21.80
CA LEU A 494 9.63 -29.41 -21.27
C LEU A 494 8.84 -28.36 -22.08
N GLY A 495 8.26 -28.72 -23.22
CA GLY A 495 7.46 -27.83 -24.07
C GLY A 495 6.00 -27.71 -23.63
N ASN A 496 5.45 -28.77 -23.03
CA ASN A 496 4.05 -28.86 -22.61
C ASN A 496 3.89 -28.80 -21.08
N VAL A 497 4.17 -27.64 -20.49
CA VAL A 497 4.06 -27.42 -19.04
C VAL A 497 2.75 -26.69 -18.71
N GLU A 498 1.93 -27.29 -17.87
CA GLU A 498 0.62 -26.73 -17.48
C GLU A 498 0.67 -26.15 -16.06
N ALA A 499 0.24 -24.90 -15.90
CA ALA A 499 0.06 -24.28 -14.59
C ALA A 499 -1.28 -24.70 -13.98
N LEU A 500 -1.26 -25.62 -13.02
CA LEU A 500 -2.45 -26.17 -12.38
C LEU A 500 -3.11 -25.20 -11.40
N ARG A 501 -2.31 -24.48 -10.61
CA ARG A 501 -2.84 -23.58 -9.58
C ARG A 501 -1.83 -22.51 -9.21
N ARG A 502 -2.24 -21.25 -9.13
CA ARG A 502 -1.45 -20.21 -8.43
C ARG A 502 -1.56 -20.41 -6.92
N GLY A 503 -0.44 -20.36 -6.22
CA GLY A 503 -0.37 -20.43 -4.77
C GLY A 503 -1.31 -19.41 -4.11
N LEU A 504 -1.93 -19.81 -3.01
CA LEU A 504 -2.62 -18.86 -2.14
C LEU A 504 -1.55 -17.91 -1.62
N ARG A 505 -1.68 -16.60 -1.90
CA ARG A 505 -0.84 -15.58 -1.26
C ARG A 505 -1.12 -15.62 0.24
N LEU A 506 -0.34 -16.41 0.96
CA LEU A 506 -0.22 -16.30 2.41
C LEU A 506 0.51 -14.99 2.65
N THR A 507 -0.22 -13.93 2.97
CA THR A 507 0.37 -12.87 3.78
C THR A 507 0.72 -13.53 5.10
N SER A 508 1.99 -13.77 5.36
CA SER A 508 2.44 -14.10 6.71
C SER A 508 1.84 -13.04 7.63
N GLN A 509 1.06 -13.50 8.61
CA GLN A 509 0.66 -12.67 9.73
C GLN A 509 1.89 -12.46 10.60
N THR A 510 2.82 -11.63 10.14
CA THR A 510 3.85 -11.04 10.97
C THR A 510 3.92 -9.58 10.57
N ASP A 511 3.92 -8.73 11.58
CA ASP A 511 4.00 -7.26 11.55
C ASP A 511 2.65 -6.55 11.34
N ARG A 512 1.83 -6.60 12.40
CA ARG A 512 0.88 -5.53 12.73
C ARG A 512 1.58 -4.42 13.50
#